data_AF-A0AAV9R2E2-F1
#
_entry.id   AF-A0AAV9R2E2-F1
#
_cell.length_a   1.000
_cell.length_b   1.000
_cell.length_c   1.000
_cell.angle_alpha   90.00
_cell.angle_beta   90.00
_cell.angle_gamma   90.00
#
_symmetry.space_group_name_H-M   'P 1'
#
loop_
_entity.id
_entity.type
_entity.pdbx_description
1 polymer ?
#
loop_
_entity_poly.entity_id
_entity_poly.type
_entity_poly.pdbx_seq_one_letter_code
_entity_poly.pdbx_strand_id
1 'polypeptide(L)'
;MLGEKKPLKALSDPQLFSLRATQLCNTKRDKTKEMRNLLTTQSQNFYKEQVQKEVLTRLAWKSRYAKLYPSSYNSLEPTKLPQLSKDTQAITAAVPRAPGKQIDLPRPAPPPLHKEGKQHLDVPPVMRPTSPQTRQALYQDSSHNGRGRSLYLRRRSYIRPEKKFDFPLVSSWEYGWRLGDYTVDYRTPSCARSSVVKSTFYARNGVFNNPSATDVTS
;
A
#
# COMPACT_ATOMS: atom_id res chain seq x y z
N MET A 1 43.53 -55.42 -23.25
CA MET A 1 42.82 -55.21 -21.98
C MET A 1 41.59 -54.37 -22.27
N LEU A 2 40.43 -55.03 -22.31
CA LEU A 2 39.12 -54.39 -22.46
C LEU A 2 38.84 -53.49 -21.24
N GLY A 3 38.35 -52.28 -21.48
CA GLY A 3 37.75 -51.42 -20.45
C GLY A 3 36.36 -51.01 -20.91
N GLU A 4 35.34 -51.68 -20.38
CA GLU A 4 33.93 -51.46 -20.65
C GLU A 4 33.52 -49.99 -20.39
N LYS A 5 32.95 -49.33 -21.40
CA LYS A 5 32.12 -48.14 -21.19
C LYS A 5 30.71 -48.60 -20.84
N LYS A 6 30.36 -48.56 -19.55
CA LYS A 6 28.96 -48.70 -19.10
C LYS A 6 28.18 -47.45 -19.54
N PRO A 7 27.07 -47.58 -20.30
CA PRO A 7 26.18 -46.44 -20.52
C PRO A 7 25.38 -46.19 -19.23
N LEU A 8 25.55 -44.99 -18.67
CA LEU A 8 24.61 -44.44 -17.69
C LEU A 8 23.24 -44.37 -18.36
N LYS A 9 22.38 -45.35 -18.03
CA LYS A 9 20.97 -45.34 -18.40
C LYS A 9 20.35 -44.06 -17.86
N ALA A 10 19.92 -43.18 -18.75
CA ALA A 10 18.99 -42.12 -18.42
C ALA A 10 17.71 -42.79 -17.91
N LEU A 11 17.55 -42.85 -16.59
CA LEU A 11 16.31 -43.26 -15.94
C LEU A 11 15.32 -42.10 -16.12
N SER A 12 14.64 -42.09 -17.26
CA SER A 12 13.47 -41.23 -17.48
C SER A 12 12.34 -41.78 -16.62
N ASP A 13 12.28 -41.32 -15.37
CA ASP A 13 11.28 -41.76 -14.41
C ASP A 13 9.89 -41.22 -14.81
N PRO A 14 8.94 -42.06 -15.29
CA PRO A 14 7.63 -41.59 -15.74
C PRO A 14 6.79 -41.02 -14.59
N GLN A 15 7.13 -41.35 -13.34
CA GLN A 15 6.48 -40.86 -12.14
C GLN A 15 6.78 -39.37 -11.87
N LEU A 16 8.01 -38.91 -12.14
CA LEU A 16 8.41 -37.51 -11.89
C LEU A 16 7.79 -36.54 -12.91
N PHE A 17 7.60 -36.98 -14.15
CA PHE A 17 6.90 -36.21 -15.19
C PHE A 17 5.40 -36.08 -14.90
N SER A 18 4.76 -37.14 -14.40
CA SER A 18 3.35 -37.14 -14.00
C SER A 18 3.09 -36.13 -12.87
N LEU A 19 3.90 -36.17 -11.80
CA LEU A 19 3.79 -35.26 -10.66
C LEU A 19 3.95 -33.78 -11.06
N ARG A 20 4.95 -33.46 -11.90
CA ARG A 20 5.14 -32.09 -12.42
C ARG A 20 4.00 -31.64 -13.32
N ALA A 21 3.46 -32.52 -14.17
CA ALA A 21 2.31 -32.21 -15.02
C ALA A 21 1.03 -31.93 -14.21
N THR A 22 0.78 -32.70 -13.14
CA THR A 22 -0.35 -32.45 -12.23
C THR A 22 -0.20 -31.14 -11.44
N GLN A 23 1.01 -30.76 -11.04
CA GLN A 23 1.24 -29.52 -10.30
C GLN A 23 1.10 -28.28 -11.19
N LEU A 24 1.56 -28.37 -12.44
CA LEU A 24 1.35 -27.32 -13.45
C LEU A 24 -0.12 -27.20 -13.87
N CYS A 25 -0.87 -28.30 -13.93
CA CYS A 25 -2.28 -28.26 -14.30
C CYS A 25 -3.17 -27.71 -13.16
N ASN A 26 -2.85 -28.02 -11.89
CA ASN A 26 -3.56 -27.48 -10.73
C ASN A 26 -3.35 -25.97 -10.59
N THR A 27 -2.12 -25.47 -10.73
CA THR A 27 -1.84 -24.02 -10.71
C THR A 27 -2.49 -23.25 -11.86
N LYS A 28 -2.62 -23.87 -13.04
CA LYS A 28 -3.34 -23.29 -14.19
C LYS A 28 -4.86 -23.30 -13.97
N ARG A 29 -5.39 -24.33 -13.30
CA ARG A 29 -6.81 -24.42 -12.91
C ARG A 29 -7.18 -23.41 -11.82
N ASP A 30 -6.30 -23.21 -10.84
CA ASP A 30 -6.48 -22.21 -9.78
C ASP A 30 -6.41 -20.78 -10.33
N LYS A 31 -5.45 -20.46 -11.20
CA LYS A 31 -5.39 -19.15 -11.86
C LYS A 31 -6.63 -18.85 -12.70
N THR A 32 -7.15 -19.84 -13.43
CA THR A 32 -8.39 -19.64 -14.21
C THR A 32 -9.64 -19.56 -13.32
N LYS A 33 -9.64 -20.19 -12.14
CA LYS A 33 -10.73 -20.07 -11.15
C LYS A 33 -10.71 -18.70 -10.47
N GLU A 34 -9.52 -18.20 -10.13
CA GLU A 34 -9.30 -16.87 -9.56
C GLU A 34 -9.70 -15.75 -10.53
N MET A 35 -9.34 -15.87 -11.81
CA MET A 35 -9.79 -14.92 -12.84
C MET A 35 -11.29 -14.96 -13.11
N ARG A 36 -11.94 -16.13 -12.99
CA ARG A 36 -13.39 -16.26 -13.16
C ARG A 36 -14.18 -15.58 -12.05
N ASN A 37 -13.66 -15.57 -10.82
CA ASN A 37 -14.33 -14.92 -9.70
C ASN A 37 -14.31 -13.38 -9.83
N LEU A 38 -13.27 -12.80 -10.43
CA LEU A 38 -13.13 -11.34 -10.62
C LEU A 38 -14.19 -10.72 -11.55
N LEU A 39 -14.72 -11.47 -12.52
CA LEU A 39 -15.71 -10.98 -13.49
C LEU A 39 -17.16 -11.26 -13.07
N THR A 40 -17.40 -11.78 -11.86
CA THR A 40 -18.74 -12.01 -11.35
C THR A 40 -19.44 -10.71 -10.96
N THR A 41 -20.76 -10.63 -11.13
CA THR A 41 -21.58 -9.50 -10.67
C THR A 41 -21.40 -9.25 -9.17
N GLN A 42 -21.23 -10.31 -8.37
CA GLN A 42 -20.96 -10.19 -6.94
C GLN A 42 -19.67 -9.41 -6.67
N SER A 43 -18.56 -9.77 -7.33
CA SER A 43 -17.29 -9.07 -7.15
C SER A 43 -17.37 -7.63 -7.64
N GLN A 44 -18.04 -7.38 -8.77
CA GLN A 44 -18.27 -6.02 -9.26
C GLN A 44 -19.06 -5.17 -8.25
N ASN A 45 -20.10 -5.71 -7.63
CA ASN A 45 -20.88 -5.03 -6.61
C ASN A 45 -20.06 -4.75 -5.35
N PHE A 46 -19.24 -5.71 -4.91
CA PHE A 46 -18.31 -5.52 -3.80
C PHE A 46 -17.35 -4.34 -4.05
N TYR A 47 -16.75 -4.25 -5.24
CA TYR A 47 -15.88 -3.13 -5.59
C TYR A 47 -16.62 -1.79 -5.66
N LYS A 48 -17.85 -1.78 -6.20
CA LYS A 48 -18.70 -0.57 -6.20
C LYS A 48 -18.97 -0.08 -4.78
N GLU A 49 -19.36 -1.00 -3.90
CA GLU A 49 -19.60 -0.71 -2.49
C GLU A 49 -18.33 -0.19 -1.80
N GLN A 50 -17.18 -0.81 -2.08
CA GLN A 50 -15.89 -0.37 -1.55
C GLN A 50 -15.58 1.07 -1.98
N VAL A 51 -15.70 1.39 -3.27
CA VAL A 51 -15.47 2.75 -3.78
C VAL A 51 -16.45 3.76 -3.16
N GLN A 52 -17.73 3.40 -3.06
CA GLN A 52 -18.74 4.25 -2.44
C GLN A 52 -18.42 4.53 -0.97
N LYS A 53 -18.04 3.51 -0.20
CA LYS A 53 -17.62 3.66 1.19
C LYS A 53 -16.40 4.57 1.31
N GLU A 54 -15.38 4.40 0.48
CA GLU A 54 -14.20 5.26 0.49
C GLU A 54 -14.56 6.73 0.20
N VAL A 55 -15.42 6.97 -0.79
CA VAL A 55 -15.89 8.33 -1.11
C VAL A 55 -16.65 8.94 0.07
N LEU A 56 -17.58 8.19 0.66
CA LEU A 56 -18.36 8.64 1.82
C LEU A 56 -17.46 8.93 3.02
N THR A 57 -16.49 8.07 3.34
CA THR A 57 -15.52 8.29 4.41
C THR A 57 -14.74 9.59 4.19
N ARG A 58 -14.28 9.87 2.95
CA ARG A 58 -13.55 11.10 2.63
C ARG A 58 -14.42 12.35 2.78
N LEU A 59 -15.67 12.30 2.29
CA LEU A 59 -16.62 13.41 2.39
C LEU A 59 -17.03 13.67 3.85
N ALA A 60 -17.35 12.64 4.60
CA ALA A 60 -17.71 12.74 6.01
C ALA A 60 -16.55 13.32 6.84
N TRP A 61 -15.33 12.83 6.60
CA TRP A 61 -14.15 13.36 7.27
C TRP A 61 -13.92 14.84 6.93
N LYS A 62 -13.99 15.21 5.65
CA LYS A 62 -13.83 16.61 5.23
C LYS A 62 -14.89 17.51 5.87
N SER A 63 -16.16 17.09 5.87
CA SER A 63 -17.25 17.86 6.48
C SER A 63 -17.00 18.15 7.97
N ARG A 64 -16.53 17.14 8.72
CA ARG A 64 -16.29 17.27 10.17
C ARG A 64 -15.00 18.01 10.52
N TYR A 65 -13.93 17.79 9.76
CA TYR A 65 -12.58 18.12 10.21
C TYR A 65 -11.80 19.06 9.29
N ALA A 66 -12.29 19.42 8.09
CA ALA A 66 -11.53 20.27 7.16
C ALA A 66 -11.17 21.65 7.75
N LYS A 67 -12.01 22.19 8.65
CA LYS A 67 -11.73 23.45 9.35
C LYS A 67 -10.60 23.32 10.38
N LEU A 68 -10.54 22.18 11.07
CA LEU A 68 -9.55 21.92 12.12
C LEU A 68 -8.20 21.52 11.52
N TYR A 69 -8.24 20.84 10.37
CA TYR A 69 -7.07 20.29 9.69
C TYR A 69 -7.08 20.72 8.24
N PRO A 70 -6.65 21.97 7.96
CA PRO A 70 -6.50 22.44 6.61
C PRO A 70 -5.54 21.52 5.84
N SER A 71 -5.98 21.14 4.65
CA SER A 71 -5.19 20.32 3.73
C SER A 71 -3.87 21.02 3.43
N SER A 72 -2.76 20.26 3.46
CA SER A 72 -1.44 20.79 3.07
C SER A 72 -1.39 21.24 1.61
N TYR A 73 -2.30 20.71 0.80
CA TYR A 73 -2.59 21.21 -0.53
C TYR A 73 -3.63 22.33 -0.44
N ASN A 74 -3.15 23.57 -0.43
CA ASN A 74 -3.98 24.75 -0.68
C ASN A 74 -4.17 24.88 -2.20
N SER A 75 -5.18 24.21 -2.76
CA SER A 75 -5.73 24.73 -4.02
C SER A 75 -6.54 25.95 -3.64
N LEU A 76 -5.98 27.13 -3.84
CA LEU A 76 -6.70 28.40 -3.68
C LEU A 76 -7.75 28.62 -4.78
N GLU A 77 -7.92 27.66 -5.70
CA GLU A 77 -8.91 27.76 -6.77
C GLU A 77 -10.16 26.93 -6.43
N PRO A 78 -11.36 27.55 -6.42
CA PRO A 78 -12.61 26.81 -6.36
C PRO A 78 -12.62 25.80 -7.51
N THR A 79 -12.63 24.51 -7.18
CA THR A 79 -12.81 23.43 -8.15
C THR A 79 -14.12 23.66 -8.90
N LYS A 80 -14.07 24.34 -10.05
CA LYS A 80 -15.15 24.34 -11.02
C LYS A 80 -15.24 22.91 -11.54
N LEU A 81 -16.24 22.17 -11.04
CA LEU A 81 -16.56 20.84 -11.54
C LEU A 81 -16.65 20.90 -13.07
N PRO A 82 -15.99 19.98 -13.81
CA PRO A 82 -16.16 19.90 -15.25
C PRO A 82 -17.64 19.62 -15.54
N GLN A 83 -18.34 20.61 -16.11
CA GLN A 83 -19.64 20.36 -16.71
C GLN A 83 -19.43 19.40 -17.86
N LEU A 84 -19.99 18.20 -17.74
CA LEU A 84 -20.01 17.22 -18.81
C LEU A 84 -20.92 17.76 -19.92
N SER A 85 -20.32 18.44 -20.90
CA SER A 85 -21.01 18.82 -22.14
C SER A 85 -21.31 17.54 -22.91
N LYS A 86 -22.57 17.10 -22.83
CA LYS A 86 -23.14 16.20 -23.84
C LYS A 86 -23.26 17.03 -25.10
N ASP A 87 -22.47 16.73 -26.12
CA ASP A 87 -22.89 16.94 -27.51
C ASP A 87 -22.06 16.05 -28.43
N THR A 88 -22.75 15.01 -28.88
CA THR A 88 -22.43 14.22 -30.07
C THR A 88 -22.61 15.11 -31.28
N GLN A 89 -21.59 15.27 -32.13
CA GLN A 89 -21.80 15.34 -33.57
C GLN A 89 -20.52 15.00 -34.33
N ALA A 90 -20.66 13.97 -35.16
CA ALA A 90 -19.69 13.48 -36.11
C ALA A 90 -19.51 14.47 -37.27
N ILE A 91 -18.27 14.77 -37.64
CA ILE A 91 -17.92 15.24 -38.99
C ILE A 91 -16.62 14.55 -39.43
N THR A 92 -16.77 13.70 -40.42
CA THR A 92 -15.78 13.14 -41.35
C THR A 92 -14.95 14.20 -42.06
N ALA A 93 -13.66 13.96 -42.33
CA ALA A 93 -13.05 14.10 -43.67
C ALA A 93 -11.54 13.76 -43.66
N ALA A 94 -11.06 13.43 -44.85
CA ALA A 94 -9.82 12.73 -45.19
C ALA A 94 -8.53 13.57 -45.13
N VAL A 95 -7.42 12.81 -45.11
CA VAL A 95 -6.00 13.19 -45.22
C VAL A 95 -5.67 13.77 -46.61
N PRO A 96 -4.62 14.60 -46.74
CA PRO A 96 -3.51 14.17 -47.59
C PRO A 96 -2.14 14.30 -46.90
N ARG A 97 -1.29 13.31 -47.19
CA ARG A 97 0.09 13.12 -46.76
C ARG A 97 1.00 13.49 -47.95
N ALA A 98 2.08 14.24 -47.73
CA ALA A 98 3.21 14.37 -48.67
C ALA A 98 4.48 14.89 -47.92
N PRO A 99 5.71 14.84 -48.50
CA PRO A 99 6.76 13.91 -48.11
C PRO A 99 7.98 14.57 -47.45
N GLY A 100 8.86 13.72 -46.90
CA GLY A 100 9.96 14.10 -46.00
C GLY A 100 11.20 14.75 -46.64
N LYS A 101 12.06 15.23 -45.73
CA LYS A 101 13.46 15.54 -45.98
C LYS A 101 14.26 15.23 -44.71
N GLN A 102 15.12 14.21 -44.78
CA GLN A 102 16.15 13.91 -43.78
C GLN A 102 17.27 14.93 -43.92
N ILE A 103 17.73 15.52 -42.81
CA ILE A 103 19.05 16.14 -42.70
C ILE A 103 19.63 15.72 -41.34
N ASP A 104 20.91 15.33 -41.40
CA ASP A 104 21.72 14.67 -40.38
C ASP A 104 21.95 15.44 -39.06
N LEU A 105 22.34 14.66 -38.05
CA LEU A 105 22.53 14.99 -36.63
C LEU A 105 23.42 16.20 -36.34
N PRO A 106 23.25 16.78 -35.13
CA PRO A 106 24.33 16.65 -34.14
C PRO A 106 23.86 16.07 -32.80
N ARG A 107 24.77 15.33 -32.17
CA ARG A 107 24.68 14.67 -30.86
C ARG A 107 23.91 15.50 -29.80
N PRO A 108 22.85 14.98 -29.16
CA PRO A 108 22.16 15.74 -28.11
C PRO A 108 23.08 15.85 -26.88
N ALA A 109 23.36 17.08 -26.47
CA ALA A 109 23.83 17.40 -25.13
C ALA A 109 22.88 16.76 -24.09
N PRO A 110 23.38 16.38 -22.89
CA PRO A 110 22.51 15.86 -21.84
C PRO A 110 21.35 16.84 -21.62
N PRO A 111 20.09 16.36 -21.58
CA PRO A 111 18.95 17.25 -21.47
C PRO A 111 19.11 18.14 -20.23
N PRO A 112 18.83 19.45 -20.32
CA PRO A 112 18.82 20.32 -19.16
C PRO A 112 17.95 19.68 -18.10
N LEU A 113 18.49 19.55 -16.88
CA LEU A 113 17.75 19.16 -15.70
C LEU A 113 16.39 19.83 -15.75
N HIS A 114 15.35 19.04 -15.99
CA HIS A 114 13.97 19.50 -15.93
C HIS A 114 13.78 20.07 -14.52
N LYS A 115 13.85 21.39 -14.38
CA LYS A 115 13.21 22.08 -13.27
C LYS A 115 11.79 21.54 -13.27
N GLU A 116 11.35 20.92 -12.17
CA GLU A 116 10.02 20.34 -12.03
C GLU A 116 8.99 21.41 -12.44
N GLY A 117 8.65 21.42 -13.73
CA GLY A 117 7.57 22.18 -14.27
C GLY A 117 6.35 21.57 -13.61
N LYS A 118 5.68 22.38 -12.79
CA LYS A 118 4.38 22.07 -12.24
C LYS A 118 3.43 21.79 -13.40
N GLN A 119 3.44 20.57 -13.92
CA GLN A 119 2.26 19.99 -14.54
C GLN A 119 1.28 19.84 -13.38
N HIS A 120 0.60 20.93 -13.08
CA HIS A 120 -0.46 20.99 -12.08
C HIS A 120 -1.62 20.20 -12.68
N LEU A 121 -1.53 18.87 -12.58
CA LEU A 121 -2.72 18.06 -12.54
C LEU A 121 -3.54 18.67 -11.40
N ASP A 122 -4.70 19.24 -11.72
CA ASP A 122 -5.62 19.86 -10.76
C ASP A 122 -6.15 18.87 -9.70
N VAL A 123 -5.69 17.61 -9.79
CA VAL A 123 -5.96 16.56 -8.83
C VAL A 123 -5.02 16.74 -7.63
N PRO A 124 -5.59 16.98 -6.43
CA PRO A 124 -4.81 17.04 -5.20
C PRO A 124 -3.95 15.76 -5.06
N PRO A 125 -2.66 15.90 -4.70
CA PRO A 125 -1.82 14.75 -4.50
C PRO A 125 -2.41 13.85 -3.41
N VAL A 126 -2.46 12.55 -3.68
CA VAL A 126 -3.00 11.55 -2.74
C VAL A 126 -2.24 11.54 -1.41
N MET A 127 -0.97 11.95 -1.42
CA MET A 127 -0.06 11.89 -0.29
C MET A 127 0.73 13.18 -0.13
N ARG A 128 1.08 13.51 1.11
CA ARG A 128 2.00 14.62 1.38
C ARG A 128 3.39 14.36 0.79
N PRO A 129 4.10 15.42 0.37
CA PRO A 129 5.47 15.31 -0.12
C PRO A 129 6.38 14.75 0.98
N THR A 130 7.29 13.86 0.61
CA THR A 130 8.27 13.28 1.54
C THR A 130 9.44 14.22 1.76
N SER A 131 10.11 14.10 2.90
CA SER A 131 11.34 14.86 3.17
C SER A 131 12.39 14.62 2.07
N PRO A 132 13.20 15.63 1.71
CA PRO A 132 14.20 15.51 0.65
C PRO A 132 15.19 14.35 0.88
N GLN A 133 15.61 14.14 2.13
CA GLN A 133 16.49 13.04 2.52
C GLN A 133 15.86 11.66 2.27
N THR A 134 14.56 11.51 2.57
CA THR A 134 13.84 10.26 2.28
C THR A 134 13.67 10.10 0.77
N ARG A 135 13.38 11.18 0.04
CA ARG A 135 13.27 11.16 -1.43
C ARG A 135 14.61 10.81 -2.09
N GLN A 136 15.74 11.26 -1.57
CA GLN A 136 17.07 10.95 -2.09
C GLN A 136 17.39 9.45 -2.02
N ALA A 137 16.92 8.75 -0.98
CA ALA A 137 17.07 7.30 -0.89
C ALA A 137 16.45 6.54 -2.06
N LEU A 138 15.43 7.10 -2.71
CA LEU A 138 14.83 6.50 -3.90
C LEU A 138 15.84 6.40 -5.07
N TYR A 139 16.80 7.31 -5.13
CA TYR A 139 17.76 7.47 -6.23
C TYR A 139 19.20 7.08 -5.86
N GLN A 140 19.41 6.54 -4.65
CA GLN A 140 20.74 6.27 -4.10
C GLN A 140 21.45 5.07 -4.76
N ASP A 141 20.68 4.17 -5.36
CA ASP A 141 21.16 2.96 -6.03
C ASP A 141 20.66 2.90 -7.48
N SER A 142 21.33 2.13 -8.32
CA SER A 142 20.85 1.82 -9.66
C SER A 142 19.47 1.14 -9.60
N SER A 143 18.54 1.61 -10.42
CA SER A 143 17.14 1.15 -10.47
C SER A 143 17.00 -0.37 -10.53
N HIS A 144 17.96 -1.03 -11.20
CA HIS A 144 18.00 -2.48 -11.39
C HIS A 144 18.03 -3.29 -10.09
N ASN A 145 18.69 -2.80 -9.04
CA ASN A 145 18.85 -3.58 -7.80
C ASN A 145 17.71 -3.33 -6.80
N GLY A 146 16.80 -2.38 -7.05
CA GLY A 146 15.63 -2.10 -6.23
C GLY A 146 15.91 -1.64 -4.78
N ARG A 147 17.18 -1.60 -4.35
CA ARG A 147 17.61 -1.29 -2.98
C ARG A 147 17.12 0.08 -2.51
N GLY A 148 17.33 1.13 -3.31
CA GLY A 148 16.84 2.48 -3.00
C GLY A 148 15.31 2.56 -2.83
N ARG A 149 14.56 1.88 -3.71
CA ARG A 149 13.08 1.80 -3.61
C ARG A 149 12.64 1.05 -2.35
N SER A 150 13.28 -0.08 -2.05
CA SER A 150 12.98 -0.86 -0.83
C SER A 150 13.25 -0.04 0.43
N LEU A 151 14.37 0.69 0.46
CA LEU A 151 14.76 1.56 1.56
C LEU A 151 13.77 2.72 1.74
N TYR A 152 13.34 3.34 0.64
CA TYR A 152 12.31 4.36 0.64
C TYR A 152 10.99 3.85 1.23
N LEU A 153 10.50 2.71 0.74
CA LEU A 153 9.25 2.12 1.21
C LEU A 153 9.34 1.74 2.69
N ARG A 154 10.46 1.14 3.13
CA ARG A 154 10.71 0.81 4.52
C ARG A 154 10.75 2.05 5.42
N ARG A 155 11.44 3.11 5.01
CA ARG A 155 11.44 4.38 5.75
C ARG A 155 10.03 4.96 5.83
N ARG A 156 9.29 4.92 4.72
CA ARG A 156 7.93 5.47 4.62
C ARG A 156 6.87 4.62 5.32
N SER A 157 7.14 3.35 5.64
CA SER A 157 6.22 2.49 6.40
C SER A 157 6.26 2.76 7.90
N TYR A 158 7.39 3.23 8.44
CA TYR A 158 7.49 3.67 9.84
C TYR A 158 6.81 5.02 10.11
N ILE A 159 6.48 5.77 9.06
CA ILE A 159 5.78 7.05 9.18
C ILE A 159 4.30 6.76 9.39
N ARG A 160 3.77 7.30 10.48
CA ARG A 160 2.34 7.30 10.79
C ARG A 160 1.49 7.80 9.61
N PRO A 161 0.38 7.12 9.27
CA PRO A 161 -0.42 7.47 8.11
C PRO A 161 -0.95 8.91 8.18
N GLU A 162 -1.18 9.47 9.37
CA GLU A 162 -1.70 10.83 9.55
C GLU A 162 -0.66 11.92 9.23
N LYS A 163 0.63 11.58 9.18
CA LYS A 163 1.68 12.47 8.65
C LYS A 163 1.80 12.36 7.14
N LYS A 164 1.41 11.23 6.56
CA LYS A 164 1.58 10.85 5.15
C LYS A 164 0.38 11.23 4.29
N PHE A 165 -0.82 11.23 4.86
CA PHE A 165 -2.08 11.56 4.20
C PHE A 165 -2.82 12.64 5.00
N ASP A 166 -3.51 13.55 4.30
CA ASP A 166 -4.29 14.60 4.95
C ASP A 166 -5.57 14.06 5.60
N PHE A 167 -6.16 13.01 5.01
CA PHE A 167 -7.41 12.40 5.42
C PHE A 167 -7.36 10.86 5.24
N PRO A 168 -8.21 10.09 5.93
CA PRO A 168 -8.29 8.65 5.77
C PRO A 168 -8.76 8.30 4.35
N LEU A 169 -7.99 7.46 3.64
CA LEU A 169 -8.32 7.06 2.27
C LEU A 169 -9.34 5.93 2.20
N VAL A 170 -9.32 5.05 3.20
CA VAL A 170 -10.11 3.81 3.26
C VAL A 170 -10.98 3.84 4.52
N SER A 171 -12.16 3.22 4.44
CA SER A 171 -13.10 3.10 5.56
C SER A 171 -12.49 2.40 6.78
N SER A 172 -11.61 1.42 6.57
CA SER A 172 -10.93 0.71 7.67
C SER A 172 -10.03 1.60 8.52
N TRP A 173 -9.62 2.77 8.01
CA TRP A 173 -8.78 3.70 8.75
C TRP A 173 -9.59 4.56 9.72
N GLU A 174 -10.91 4.61 9.60
CA GLU A 174 -11.78 5.47 10.42
C GLU A 174 -11.59 5.23 11.92
N TYR A 175 -11.54 3.98 12.37
CA TYR A 175 -11.43 3.63 13.79
C TYR A 175 -10.06 3.91 14.42
N GLY A 176 -9.00 3.99 13.61
CA GLY A 176 -7.62 4.19 14.10
C GLY A 176 -7.05 5.58 13.79
N TRP A 177 -7.77 6.39 13.00
CA TRP A 177 -7.26 7.66 12.52
C TRP A 177 -7.09 8.66 13.67
N ARG A 178 -5.86 9.09 13.95
CA ARG A 178 -5.56 10.13 14.95
C ARG A 178 -5.99 9.81 16.38
N LEU A 179 -6.00 8.54 16.74
CA LEU A 179 -6.30 8.12 18.12
C LEU A 179 -5.38 8.80 19.16
N GLY A 180 -4.15 9.13 18.77
CA GLY A 180 -3.18 9.81 19.64
C GLY A 180 -3.50 11.27 19.98
N ASP A 181 -4.48 11.89 19.33
CA ASP A 181 -4.91 13.25 19.70
C ASP A 181 -5.84 13.24 20.92
N TYR A 182 -6.51 12.11 21.15
CA TYR A 182 -7.30 11.91 22.35
C TYR A 182 -6.34 11.53 23.47
N THR A 183 -6.16 12.44 24.42
CA THR A 183 -5.59 12.08 25.73
C THR A 183 -6.63 11.20 26.42
N VAL A 184 -6.57 9.89 26.15
CA VAL A 184 -7.30 8.92 26.95
C VAL A 184 -6.58 8.91 28.29
N ASP A 185 -7.11 9.66 29.24
CA ASP A 185 -6.67 9.59 30.62
C ASP A 185 -7.02 8.19 31.12
N TYR A 186 -6.07 7.27 31.00
CA TYR A 186 -6.14 5.94 31.62
C TYR A 186 -6.01 6.13 33.13
N ARG A 187 -7.08 6.63 33.74
CA ARG A 187 -7.19 6.78 35.18
C ARG A 187 -7.64 5.45 35.75
N THR A 188 -6.83 4.88 36.65
CA THR A 188 -7.29 3.77 37.49
C THR A 188 -8.55 4.24 38.20
N PRO A 189 -9.69 3.54 38.05
CA PRO A 189 -10.94 3.98 38.67
C PRO A 189 -10.74 4.05 40.18
N SER A 190 -11.25 5.12 40.81
CA SER A 190 -11.08 5.36 42.25
C SER A 190 -11.57 4.19 43.11
N CYS A 191 -12.55 3.42 42.61
CA CYS A 191 -13.17 2.29 43.30
C CYS A 191 -13.01 1.00 42.50
N ALA A 192 -11.76 0.60 42.22
CA ALA A 192 -11.47 -0.71 41.64
C ALA A 192 -11.63 -1.82 42.68
N ARG A 193 -12.23 -2.95 42.31
CA ARG A 193 -12.24 -4.16 43.16
C ARG A 193 -10.83 -4.72 43.24
N SER A 194 -10.23 -4.68 44.42
CA SER A 194 -8.95 -5.36 44.70
C SER A 194 -9.21 -6.79 45.20
N SER A 195 -8.36 -7.73 44.78
CA SER A 195 -8.48 -9.14 45.18
C SER A 195 -7.77 -9.43 46.49
N VAL A 196 -8.15 -8.75 47.57
CA VAL A 196 -7.47 -8.82 48.87
C VAL A 196 -7.41 -10.26 49.41
N VAL A 197 -8.50 -11.02 49.31
CA VAL A 197 -8.53 -12.41 49.79
C VAL A 197 -7.51 -13.27 49.04
N LYS A 198 -7.41 -13.09 47.72
CA LYS A 198 -6.47 -13.85 46.89
C LYS A 198 -5.03 -13.46 47.17
N SER A 199 -4.76 -12.18 47.45
CA SER A 199 -3.41 -11.69 47.73
C SER A 199 -2.93 -12.00 49.15
N THR A 200 -3.84 -12.28 50.09
CA THR A 200 -3.48 -12.47 51.51
C THR A 200 -3.62 -13.91 51.99
N PHE A 201 -4.67 -14.63 51.61
CA PHE A 201 -4.94 -15.98 52.14
C PHE A 201 -4.18 -17.09 51.41
N TYR A 202 -3.77 -16.85 50.16
CA TYR A 202 -3.17 -17.87 49.32
C TYR A 202 -1.71 -17.53 49.03
N ALA A 203 -0.80 -18.33 49.58
CA ALA A 203 0.62 -18.24 49.25
C ALA A 203 0.90 -18.88 47.88
N ARG A 204 1.81 -18.28 47.11
CA ARG A 204 2.26 -18.84 45.83
C ARG A 204 3.05 -20.14 46.01
N ASN A 205 3.78 -20.25 47.12
CA ASN A 205 4.70 -21.35 47.42
C ASN A 205 4.28 -22.08 48.69
N GLY A 206 3.51 -23.17 48.53
CA GLY A 206 3.32 -24.26 49.52
C GLY A 206 3.23 -23.91 51.01
N VAL A 207 3.58 -24.88 51.85
CA VAL A 207 3.57 -24.74 53.33
C VAL A 207 4.81 -23.98 53.83
N PHE A 208 5.89 -24.02 53.05
CA PHE A 208 7.14 -23.32 53.36
C PHE A 208 7.20 -22.02 52.56
N ASN A 209 6.92 -20.91 53.24
CA ASN A 209 7.10 -19.58 52.68
C ASN A 209 8.60 -19.23 52.64
N ASN A 210 9.27 -19.66 51.57
CA ASN A 210 10.62 -19.20 51.27
C ASN A 210 10.50 -17.88 50.48
N PRO A 211 10.89 -16.73 51.05
CA PRO A 211 10.79 -15.45 50.37
C PRO A 211 11.70 -15.47 49.14
N SER A 212 11.08 -15.44 47.96
CA SER A 212 11.77 -15.31 46.69
C SER A 212 11.93 -13.83 46.36
N ALA A 213 13.01 -13.45 45.66
CA ALA A 213 13.29 -12.07 45.27
C ALA A 213 12.13 -11.38 44.49
N THR A 214 11.20 -12.16 43.96
CA THR A 214 10.01 -11.72 43.23
C THR A 214 8.81 -11.32 44.12
N ASP A 215 8.86 -11.51 45.44
CA ASP A 215 7.73 -11.29 46.36
C ASP A 215 7.67 -9.86 46.94
N VAL A 216 8.68 -9.02 46.68
CA VAL A 216 8.82 -7.67 47.27
C VAL A 216 8.20 -6.57 46.38
N THR A 217 7.75 -6.92 45.17
CA THR A 217 7.22 -5.93 44.21
C THR A 217 5.76 -6.20 43.87
N SER A 218 4.84 -5.64 44.67
CA SER A 218 3.42 -5.45 44.30
C SER A 218 2.83 -4.30 45.10
#